data_AF-A0A1D1Z9J4-F1
#
_entry.id   AF-A0A1D1Z9J4-F1
#
_cell.length_a   1.000
_cell.length_b   1.000
_cell.length_c   1.000
_cell.angle_alpha   90.00
_cell.angle_beta   90.00
_cell.angle_gamma   90.00
#
_symmetry.space_group_name_H-M   'P 1'
#
loop_
_entity.id
_entity.type
_entity.pdbx_description
1 polymer ?
#
loop_
_entity_poly.entity_id
_entity_poly.type
_entity_poly.pdbx_seq_one_letter_code
_entity_poly.pdbx_strand_id
1 'polypeptide(L)'
;YLIEELKDEKLVEEVLSTSDKIIVEKTVQKEKKEAVSAVQNSTTTEKAKEAVSRQNNDGSLQLTETISKELDVESNDSLLSSVKSYFGNREVSKPLIDTALTLSFLRRTSSVDSSPELKEKYEKAEKYLKTQISSEKEINELLETTDKVVVDHATKKVIKDKSDQAVVEKVQETVTVEEVTEVVEIQSQDGSFEKISDQITDKLGITTTENISSSIRITDERVKTFDTKVWNTFITIAYCNKVLGKHQSKLTAQNAKALAWLNTQVKDEKLVKEILESCEKVVVEKVSDKKKKEQTSSWSNWGIGYLSQAAKYTTGGISDAAKYTTDNLSRAVQYTTDVAKSVEHAAIVNLQTKSSPETAKKIVSDQKPDGSIKLNKTVSEQIDITTDNIQSSIQTHNVSEKLKSVPKDIWETALSLRYLTISQPQDQTEQYKTESEKAKK
;
A
#
# COMPACT_ATOMS: atom_id res chain seq x y z
N TYR A 1 33.64 -8.70 15.91
CA TYR A 1 32.60 -7.95 16.58
C TYR A 1 31.45 -8.78 17.15
N LEU A 2 30.32 -9.07 16.47
CA LEU A 2 29.13 -9.58 17.20
C LEU A 2 29.40 -10.92 17.89
N ILE A 3 30.02 -11.87 17.18
CA ILE A 3 30.43 -13.17 17.75
C ILE A 3 31.49 -12.98 18.83
N GLU A 4 32.48 -12.13 18.57
CA GLU A 4 33.57 -11.84 19.51
C GLU A 4 33.11 -11.24 20.85
N GLU A 5 32.17 -10.30 20.81
CA GLU A 5 31.64 -9.60 21.98
C GLU A 5 30.66 -10.46 22.79
N LEU A 6 29.74 -11.16 22.09
CA LEU A 6 28.72 -11.96 22.77
C LEU A 6 29.23 -13.34 23.18
N LYS A 7 30.23 -13.89 22.49
CA LYS A 7 30.79 -15.24 22.71
C LYS A 7 29.73 -16.36 22.71
N ASP A 8 28.60 -16.11 22.07
CA ASP A 8 27.46 -17.01 21.97
C ASP A 8 26.83 -16.81 20.58
N GLU A 9 27.20 -17.66 19.63
CA GLU A 9 26.70 -17.59 18.24
C GLU A 9 25.18 -17.70 18.16
N LYS A 10 24.56 -18.46 19.07
CA LYS A 10 23.10 -18.58 19.12
C LYS A 10 22.45 -17.26 19.54
N LEU A 11 23.06 -16.56 20.49
CA LEU A 11 22.62 -15.22 20.90
C LEU A 11 22.80 -14.20 19.78
N VAL A 12 23.89 -14.29 19.00
CA VAL A 12 24.09 -13.44 17.80
C VAL A 12 22.96 -13.61 16.80
N GLU A 13 22.59 -14.85 16.46
CA GLU A 13 21.48 -15.12 15.54
C GLU A 13 20.14 -14.65 16.11
N GLU A 14 19.92 -14.78 17.42
CA GLU A 14 18.72 -14.25 18.10
C GLU A 14 18.65 -12.71 18.02
N VAL A 15 19.79 -12.02 18.21
CA VAL A 15 19.90 -10.56 18.06
C VAL A 15 19.61 -10.14 16.62
N LEU A 16 20.24 -10.77 15.63
CA LEU A 16 20.04 -10.44 14.22
C LEU A 16 18.59 -10.69 13.76
N SER A 17 18.00 -11.83 14.13
CA SER A 17 16.60 -12.14 13.82
C SER A 17 15.62 -11.17 14.52
N THR A 18 15.94 -10.75 15.74
CA THR A 18 15.12 -9.74 16.45
C THR A 18 15.26 -8.38 15.80
N SER A 19 16.46 -7.99 15.36
CA SER A 19 16.70 -6.76 14.59
C SER A 19 15.89 -6.72 13.30
N ASP A 20 15.78 -7.83 12.57
CA ASP A 20 14.92 -7.91 11.38
C ASP A 20 13.47 -7.56 11.70
N LYS A 21 12.91 -8.20 12.73
CA LYS A 21 11.53 -7.96 13.18
C LYS A 21 11.32 -6.51 13.57
N ILE A 22 12.24 -5.97 14.37
CA ILE A 22 12.20 -4.57 14.82
C ILE A 22 12.18 -3.61 13.62
N ILE A 23 13.06 -3.81 12.63
CA ILE A 23 13.14 -2.96 11.44
C ILE A 23 11.83 -2.99 10.66
N VAL A 24 11.29 -4.19 10.41
CA VAL A 24 10.04 -4.36 9.68
C VAL A 24 8.87 -3.73 10.44
N GLU A 25 8.70 -4.05 11.71
CA GLU A 25 7.61 -3.54 12.54
C GLU A 25 7.63 -2.03 12.65
N LYS A 26 8.80 -1.43 12.88
CA LYS A 26 8.92 0.03 12.99
C LYS A 26 8.72 0.74 11.67
N THR A 27 9.22 0.17 10.57
CA THR A 27 8.94 0.69 9.22
C THR A 27 7.43 0.68 8.95
N VAL A 28 6.75 -0.42 9.27
CA VAL A 28 5.29 -0.53 9.13
C VAL A 28 4.56 0.47 10.03
N GLN A 29 4.97 0.63 11.29
CA GLN A 29 4.36 1.60 12.20
C GLN A 29 4.48 3.03 11.68
N LYS A 30 5.67 3.41 11.19
CA LYS A 30 5.92 4.72 10.60
C LYS A 30 5.07 4.97 9.36
N GLU A 31 5.08 4.05 8.40
CA GLU A 31 4.30 4.16 7.17
C GLU A 31 2.79 4.20 7.47
N LYS A 32 2.29 3.41 8.43
CA LYS A 32 0.90 3.48 8.90
C LYS A 32 0.55 4.84 9.50
N LYS A 33 1.42 5.41 10.34
CA LYS A 33 1.20 6.73 10.95
C LYS A 33 1.11 7.83 9.89
N GLU A 34 2.03 7.84 8.93
CA GLU A 34 2.01 8.77 7.80
C GLU A 34 0.75 8.59 6.94
N ALA A 35 0.38 7.34 6.64
CA ALA A 35 -0.77 7.02 5.81
C ALA A 35 -2.10 7.39 6.48
N VAL A 36 -2.28 7.15 7.78
CA VAL A 36 -3.49 7.56 8.52
C VAL A 36 -3.71 9.07 8.43
N SER A 37 -2.64 9.87 8.51
CA SER A 37 -2.74 11.32 8.30
C SER A 37 -3.15 11.70 6.87
N ALA A 38 -2.69 10.95 5.86
CA ALA A 38 -3.06 11.17 4.46
C ALA A 38 -4.47 10.67 4.10
N VAL A 39 -5.00 9.68 4.83
CA VAL A 39 -6.38 9.18 4.66
C VAL A 39 -7.38 10.28 5.01
N GLN A 40 -7.08 11.13 5.99
CA GLN A 40 -7.93 12.27 6.32
C GLN A 40 -7.94 13.25 5.13
N ASN A 41 -9.08 13.33 4.43
CA ASN A 41 -9.29 14.07 3.17
C ASN A 41 -8.76 13.39 1.89
N SER A 42 -8.53 12.08 1.90
CA SER A 42 -8.20 11.35 0.66
C SER A 42 -9.35 11.34 -0.36
N THR A 43 -10.58 11.54 0.10
CA THR A 43 -11.79 11.52 -0.72
C THR A 43 -12.25 12.93 -1.05
N THR A 44 -12.55 13.17 -2.34
CA THR A 44 -13.06 14.47 -2.80
C THR A 44 -14.53 14.67 -2.41
N THR A 45 -14.97 15.93 -2.30
CA THR A 45 -16.38 16.27 -2.01
C THR A 45 -17.35 15.63 -3.01
N GLU A 46 -16.99 15.53 -4.30
CA GLU A 46 -17.86 14.92 -5.31
C GLU A 46 -18.00 13.40 -5.13
N LYS A 47 -16.90 12.69 -4.80
CA LYS A 47 -16.98 11.26 -4.48
C LYS A 47 -17.70 11.01 -3.16
N ALA A 48 -17.57 11.91 -2.19
CA ALA A 48 -18.34 11.86 -0.95
C ALA A 48 -19.84 12.02 -1.20
N LYS A 49 -20.25 12.91 -2.12
CA LYS A 49 -21.66 13.06 -2.54
C LYS A 49 -22.17 11.82 -3.25
N GLU A 50 -21.36 11.23 -4.13
CA GLU A 50 -21.69 9.97 -4.79
C GLU A 50 -21.87 8.84 -3.76
N ALA A 51 -21.02 8.78 -2.72
CA ALA A 51 -21.11 7.79 -1.66
C ALA A 51 -22.46 7.81 -0.92
N VAL A 52 -23.08 8.99 -0.76
CA VAL A 52 -24.39 9.17 -0.11
C VAL A 52 -25.57 9.29 -1.08
N SER A 53 -25.35 9.11 -2.38
CA SER A 53 -26.38 9.29 -3.40
C SER A 53 -27.55 8.31 -3.27
N ARG A 54 -27.30 7.12 -2.70
CA ARG A 54 -28.30 6.06 -2.48
C ARG A 54 -28.85 6.07 -1.05
N GLN A 55 -29.22 7.25 -0.55
CA GLN A 55 -29.90 7.39 0.74
C GLN A 55 -31.42 7.22 0.59
N ASN A 56 -32.00 6.34 1.41
CA ASN A 56 -33.43 6.12 1.45
C ASN A 56 -34.15 7.21 2.28
N ASN A 57 -35.48 7.25 2.17
CA ASN A 57 -36.30 8.23 2.87
C ASN A 57 -36.20 8.12 4.41
N ASP A 58 -35.97 6.93 4.94
CA ASP A 58 -35.77 6.67 6.37
C ASP A 58 -34.37 7.06 6.89
N GLY A 59 -33.46 7.46 6.00
CA GLY A 59 -32.08 7.83 6.32
C GLY A 59 -31.05 6.72 6.11
N SER A 60 -31.49 5.47 5.91
CA SER A 60 -30.57 4.36 5.62
C SER A 60 -29.82 4.58 4.31
N LEU A 61 -28.59 4.09 4.24
CA LEU A 61 -27.71 4.21 3.07
C LEU A 61 -27.44 2.83 2.48
N GLN A 62 -27.36 2.76 1.15
CA GLN A 62 -26.87 1.59 0.43
C GLN A 62 -25.43 1.82 0.00
N LEU A 63 -24.55 0.83 0.19
CA LEU A 63 -23.16 0.93 -0.27
C LEU A 63 -23.09 1.16 -1.78
N THR A 64 -22.33 2.17 -2.17
CA THR A 64 -22.03 2.51 -3.57
C THR A 64 -20.70 1.91 -3.98
N GLU A 65 -20.49 1.69 -5.28
CA GLU A 65 -19.20 1.22 -5.79
C GLU A 65 -18.08 2.24 -5.58
N THR A 66 -18.41 3.52 -5.45
CA THR A 66 -17.46 4.57 -5.10
C THR A 66 -16.69 4.23 -3.83
N ILE A 67 -17.37 3.69 -2.81
CA ILE A 67 -16.73 3.35 -1.54
C ILE A 67 -15.73 2.21 -1.73
N SER A 68 -16.11 1.13 -2.42
CA SER A 68 -15.18 0.02 -2.68
C SER A 68 -14.01 0.43 -3.57
N LYS A 69 -14.22 1.29 -4.58
CA LYS A 69 -13.16 1.85 -5.43
C LYS A 69 -12.20 2.74 -4.64
N GLU A 70 -12.71 3.65 -3.82
CA GLU A 70 -11.85 4.55 -3.02
C GLU A 70 -11.08 3.81 -1.93
N LEU A 71 -11.59 2.67 -1.45
CA LEU A 71 -10.92 1.79 -0.49
C LEU A 71 -10.08 0.68 -1.14
N ASP A 72 -9.99 0.63 -2.47
CA ASP A 72 -9.29 -0.42 -3.24
C ASP A 72 -9.69 -1.84 -2.81
N VAL A 73 -11.00 -2.09 -2.77
CA VAL A 73 -11.60 -3.39 -2.43
C VAL A 73 -12.30 -3.97 -3.64
N GLU A 74 -12.30 -5.30 -3.76
CA GLU A 74 -12.89 -6.02 -4.89
C GLU A 74 -14.36 -5.66 -5.14
N SER A 75 -15.14 -5.59 -4.06
CA SER A 75 -16.58 -5.33 -4.12
C SER A 75 -17.11 -4.84 -2.79
N ASN A 76 -18.35 -4.34 -2.80
CA ASN A 76 -19.08 -4.01 -1.58
C ASN A 76 -19.35 -5.26 -0.71
N ASP A 77 -19.49 -6.43 -1.32
CA ASP A 77 -19.67 -7.70 -0.58
C ASP A 77 -18.40 -8.11 0.17
N SER A 78 -17.22 -7.81 -0.37
CA SER A 78 -15.95 -8.00 0.33
C SER A 78 -15.81 -7.07 1.54
N LEU A 79 -16.22 -5.79 1.42
CA LEU A 79 -16.29 -4.87 2.57
C LEU A 79 -17.27 -5.34 3.64
N LEU A 80 -18.48 -5.75 3.22
CA LEU A 80 -19.50 -6.30 4.11
C LEU A 80 -18.99 -7.54 4.84
N SER A 81 -18.29 -8.43 4.14
CA SER A 81 -17.68 -9.63 4.72
C SER A 81 -16.60 -9.31 5.74
N SER A 82 -15.81 -8.25 5.48
CA SER A 82 -14.78 -7.78 6.41
C SER A 82 -15.40 -7.31 7.73
N VAL A 83 -16.49 -6.55 7.68
CA VAL A 83 -17.23 -6.13 8.89
C VAL A 83 -17.89 -7.32 9.58
N LYS A 84 -18.59 -8.18 8.84
CA LYS A 84 -19.26 -9.37 9.40
C LYS A 84 -18.30 -10.30 10.13
N SER A 85 -17.04 -10.37 9.70
CA SER A 85 -16.02 -11.18 10.38
C SER A 85 -15.83 -10.81 11.86
N TYR A 86 -16.08 -9.55 12.24
CA TYR A 86 -15.99 -9.06 13.63
C TYR A 86 -17.26 -9.38 14.45
N PHE A 87 -18.42 -9.45 13.81
CA PHE A 87 -19.69 -9.75 14.47
C PHE A 87 -20.00 -11.26 14.53
N GLY A 88 -19.32 -12.07 13.72
CA GLY A 88 -19.47 -13.51 13.69
C GLY A 88 -20.90 -13.93 13.33
N ASN A 89 -21.54 -14.69 14.23
CA ASN A 89 -22.94 -15.13 14.06
C ASN A 89 -23.97 -14.08 14.53
N ARG A 90 -23.54 -12.93 15.07
CA ARG A 90 -24.50 -11.86 15.42
C ARG A 90 -25.10 -11.33 14.13
N GLU A 91 -26.41 -11.43 14.03
CA GLU A 91 -27.16 -10.97 12.87
C GLU A 91 -27.28 -9.44 12.93
N VAL A 92 -26.34 -8.76 12.28
CA VAL A 92 -26.44 -7.33 11.99
C VAL A 92 -26.98 -7.20 10.57
N SER A 93 -28.11 -6.51 10.42
CA SER A 93 -28.78 -6.38 9.13
C SER A 93 -27.91 -5.60 8.14
N LYS A 94 -27.98 -5.96 6.85
CA LYS A 94 -27.21 -5.29 5.79
C LYS A 94 -27.42 -3.77 5.76
N PRO A 95 -28.65 -3.23 5.90
CA PRO A 95 -28.85 -1.77 5.92
C PRO A 95 -28.11 -1.05 7.06
N LEU A 96 -27.98 -1.69 8.24
CA LEU A 96 -27.21 -1.13 9.35
C LEU A 96 -25.72 -1.10 9.04
N ILE A 97 -25.17 -2.20 8.49
CA ILE A 97 -23.75 -2.26 8.13
C ILE A 97 -23.44 -1.28 6.98
N ASP A 98 -24.26 -1.24 5.94
CA ASP A 98 -24.09 -0.32 4.82
C ASP A 98 -24.10 1.15 5.29
N THR A 99 -25.02 1.49 6.17
CA THR A 99 -25.13 2.84 6.74
C THR A 99 -23.93 3.18 7.61
N ALA A 100 -23.54 2.29 8.52
CA ALA A 100 -22.37 2.49 9.38
C ALA A 100 -21.06 2.59 8.58
N LEU A 101 -20.85 1.73 7.57
CA LEU A 101 -19.70 1.79 6.67
C LEU A 101 -19.65 3.11 5.90
N THR A 102 -20.78 3.59 5.38
CA THR A 102 -20.82 4.86 4.65
C THR A 102 -20.50 6.04 5.57
N LEU A 103 -21.05 6.07 6.78
CA LEU A 103 -20.72 7.09 7.79
C LEU A 103 -19.23 7.05 8.16
N SER A 104 -18.69 5.86 8.42
CA SER A 104 -17.27 5.65 8.70
C SER A 104 -16.38 6.11 7.55
N PHE A 105 -16.73 5.76 6.30
CA PHE A 105 -16.02 6.22 5.11
C PHE A 105 -15.96 7.74 5.05
N LEU A 106 -17.09 8.43 5.20
CA LEU A 106 -17.14 9.89 5.17
C LEU A 106 -16.33 10.52 6.32
N ARG A 107 -16.52 10.03 7.54
CA ARG A 107 -15.85 10.57 8.74
C ARG A 107 -14.34 10.37 8.71
N ARG A 108 -13.87 9.28 8.11
CA ARG A 108 -12.44 8.92 8.11
C ARG A 108 -11.70 9.41 6.87
N THR A 109 -12.37 9.56 5.73
CA THR A 109 -11.71 9.85 4.44
C THR A 109 -12.06 11.21 3.85
N SER A 110 -13.11 11.88 4.35
CA SER A 110 -13.65 13.12 3.78
C SER A 110 -13.81 14.19 4.87
N SER A 111 -14.01 15.43 4.42
CA SER A 111 -14.53 16.50 5.28
C SER A 111 -16.05 16.59 5.13
N VAL A 112 -16.80 16.05 6.10
CA VAL A 112 -18.28 16.11 6.09
C VAL A 112 -18.80 17.55 6.13
N ASP A 113 -18.06 18.44 6.79
CA ASP A 113 -18.39 19.87 6.87
C ASP A 113 -18.11 20.64 5.57
N SER A 114 -17.54 19.99 4.55
CA SER A 114 -17.25 20.64 3.25
C SER A 114 -18.50 21.00 2.45
N SER A 115 -19.67 20.46 2.79
CA SER A 115 -20.93 20.77 2.10
C SER A 115 -22.15 20.63 3.01
N PRO A 116 -23.10 21.60 3.00
CA PRO A 116 -24.37 21.46 3.73
C PRO A 116 -25.17 20.21 3.34
N GLU A 117 -25.14 19.82 2.06
CA GLU A 117 -25.84 18.63 1.56
C GLU A 117 -25.27 17.34 2.19
N LEU A 118 -23.94 17.24 2.27
CA LEU A 118 -23.28 16.09 2.89
C LEU A 118 -23.60 16.00 4.38
N LYS A 119 -23.60 17.15 5.06
CA LYS A 119 -23.93 17.23 6.48
C LYS A 119 -25.37 16.79 6.75
N GLU A 120 -26.34 17.26 5.96
CA GLU A 120 -27.73 16.84 6.09
C GLU A 120 -27.90 15.33 5.90
N LYS A 121 -27.31 14.77 4.84
CA LYS A 121 -27.36 13.32 4.57
C LYS A 121 -26.68 12.52 5.68
N TYR A 122 -25.54 12.98 6.19
CA TYR A 122 -24.83 12.35 7.29
C TYR A 122 -25.68 12.32 8.58
N GLU A 123 -26.24 13.46 8.99
CA GLU A 123 -27.07 13.58 10.20
C GLU A 123 -28.33 12.70 10.11
N LYS A 124 -28.94 12.60 8.92
CA LYS A 124 -30.09 11.73 8.68
C LYS A 124 -29.74 10.24 8.83
N ALA A 125 -28.58 9.83 8.31
CA ALA A 125 -28.09 8.46 8.46
C ALA A 125 -27.70 8.12 9.91
N GLU A 126 -27.11 9.06 10.64
CA GLU A 126 -26.84 8.89 12.06
C GLU A 126 -28.13 8.72 12.87
N LYS A 127 -29.15 9.53 12.56
CA LYS A 127 -30.48 9.42 13.17
C LYS A 127 -31.13 8.07 12.87
N TYR A 128 -30.96 7.54 11.65
CA TYR A 128 -31.44 6.21 11.29
C TYR A 128 -30.83 5.13 12.20
N LEU A 129 -29.50 5.10 12.37
CA LEU A 129 -28.84 4.13 13.24
C LEU A 129 -29.34 4.21 14.70
N LYS A 130 -29.46 5.43 15.25
CA LYS A 130 -30.01 5.67 16.60
C LYS A 130 -31.47 5.23 16.75
N THR A 131 -32.24 5.23 15.67
CA THR A 131 -33.63 4.79 15.69
C THR A 131 -33.74 3.26 15.62
N GLN A 132 -32.88 2.62 14.83
CA GLN A 132 -32.91 1.18 14.61
C GLN A 132 -32.23 0.37 15.71
N ILE A 133 -31.22 0.94 16.36
CA ILE A 133 -30.46 0.28 17.42
C ILE A 133 -30.75 1.01 18.73
N SER A 134 -31.49 0.38 19.64
CA SER A 134 -31.86 1.01 20.91
C SER A 134 -30.70 1.09 21.92
N SER A 135 -29.63 0.32 21.69
CA SER A 135 -28.46 0.25 22.57
C SER A 135 -27.33 1.14 22.04
N GLU A 136 -27.00 2.21 22.77
CA GLU A 136 -25.89 3.10 22.44
C GLU A 136 -24.55 2.34 22.37
N LYS A 137 -24.39 1.32 23.22
CA LYS A 137 -23.21 0.45 23.20
C LYS A 137 -23.09 -0.33 21.88
N GLU A 138 -24.20 -0.83 21.35
CA GLU A 138 -24.19 -1.59 20.08
C GLU A 138 -23.94 -0.67 18.88
N ILE A 139 -24.46 0.57 18.91
CA ILE A 139 -24.14 1.59 17.92
C ILE A 139 -22.64 1.88 17.91
N ASN A 140 -22.04 2.09 19.09
CA ASN A 140 -20.62 2.37 19.21
C ASN A 140 -19.76 1.19 18.74
N GLU A 141 -20.10 -0.04 19.13
CA GLU A 141 -19.40 -1.26 18.66
C GLU A 141 -19.46 -1.38 17.12
N LEU A 142 -20.61 -1.10 16.51
CA LEU A 142 -20.78 -1.10 15.06
C LEU A 142 -19.90 -0.04 14.38
N LEU A 143 -19.98 1.20 14.84
CA LEU A 143 -19.24 2.33 14.27
C LEU A 143 -17.72 2.21 14.46
N GLU A 144 -17.26 1.71 15.60
CA GLU A 144 -15.84 1.43 15.86
C GLU A 144 -15.31 0.34 14.92
N THR A 145 -16.10 -0.71 14.70
CA THR A 145 -15.73 -1.79 13.79
C THR A 145 -15.66 -1.30 12.35
N THR A 146 -16.67 -0.57 11.88
CA THR A 146 -16.67 -0.04 10.51
C THR A 146 -15.59 1.02 10.30
N ASP A 147 -15.31 1.84 11.32
CA ASP A 147 -14.19 2.78 11.29
C ASP A 147 -12.85 2.06 11.11
N LYS A 148 -12.63 0.99 11.88
CA LYS A 148 -11.41 0.19 11.78
C LYS A 148 -11.25 -0.40 10.39
N VAL A 149 -12.29 -1.03 9.84
CA VAL A 149 -12.26 -1.61 8.49
C VAL A 149 -11.96 -0.55 7.43
N VAL A 150 -12.60 0.62 7.51
CA VAL A 150 -12.34 1.74 6.59
C VAL A 150 -10.90 2.23 6.71
N VAL A 151 -10.40 2.45 7.92
CA VAL A 151 -9.01 2.91 8.16
C VAL A 151 -8.01 1.86 7.68
N ASP A 152 -8.23 0.58 7.95
CA ASP A 152 -7.36 -0.53 7.54
C ASP A 152 -7.23 -0.57 6.00
N HIS A 153 -8.35 -0.52 5.27
CA HIS A 153 -8.34 -0.51 3.80
C HIS A 153 -7.75 0.77 3.21
N ALA A 154 -8.15 1.94 3.71
CA ALA A 154 -7.63 3.22 3.22
C ALA A 154 -6.12 3.36 3.47
N THR A 155 -5.65 2.94 4.65
CA THR A 155 -4.22 2.94 5.01
C THR A 155 -3.44 1.97 4.13
N LYS A 156 -3.94 0.74 3.96
CA LYS A 156 -3.34 -0.26 3.06
C LYS A 156 -3.18 0.30 1.65
N LYS A 157 -4.24 0.91 1.12
CA LYS A 157 -4.24 1.54 -0.20
C LYS A 157 -3.19 2.64 -0.31
N VAL A 158 -3.16 3.59 0.64
CA VAL A 158 -2.17 4.69 0.62
C VAL A 158 -0.74 4.18 0.63
N ILE A 159 -0.43 3.17 1.45
CA ILE A 159 0.92 2.59 1.52
C ILE A 159 1.27 1.86 0.21
N LYS A 160 0.31 1.12 -0.37
CA LYS A 160 0.46 0.45 -1.67
C LYS A 160 0.67 1.46 -2.80
N ASP A 161 -0.18 2.47 -2.92
CA ASP A 161 -0.12 3.52 -3.95
C ASP A 161 1.26 4.23 -3.90
N LYS A 162 1.74 4.56 -2.69
CA LYS A 162 3.08 5.14 -2.47
C LYS A 162 4.21 4.20 -2.91
N SER A 163 4.08 2.90 -2.59
CA SER A 163 5.04 1.87 -2.97
C SER A 163 5.12 1.69 -4.48
N ASP A 164 3.98 1.58 -5.15
CA ASP A 164 3.93 1.38 -6.60
C ASP A 164 4.49 2.60 -7.33
N GLN A 165 4.12 3.81 -6.88
CA GLN A 165 4.64 5.05 -7.41
C GLN A 165 6.17 5.15 -7.26
N ALA A 166 6.72 4.81 -6.10
CA ALA A 166 8.17 4.83 -5.87
C ALA A 166 8.93 3.83 -6.76
N VAL A 167 8.34 2.66 -7.05
CA VAL A 167 8.92 1.70 -8.00
C VAL A 167 8.89 2.25 -9.43
N VAL A 168 7.78 2.86 -9.85
CA VAL A 168 7.66 3.49 -11.17
C VAL A 168 8.67 4.62 -11.33
N GLU A 169 8.90 5.45 -10.31
CA GLU A 169 9.92 6.50 -10.34
C GLU A 169 11.32 5.94 -10.59
N LYS A 170 11.68 4.80 -9.97
CA LYS A 170 12.93 4.10 -10.27
C LYS A 170 12.98 3.60 -11.73
N VAL A 171 11.87 3.10 -12.26
CA VAL A 171 11.79 2.68 -13.68
C VAL A 171 11.98 3.88 -14.62
N GLN A 172 11.37 5.03 -14.32
CA GLN A 172 11.50 6.25 -15.13
C GLN A 172 12.96 6.71 -15.28
N GLU A 173 13.84 6.44 -14.31
CA GLU A 173 15.27 6.82 -14.40
C GLU A 173 16.04 6.00 -15.42
N THR A 174 15.52 4.81 -15.76
CA THR A 174 16.14 3.89 -16.73
C THR A 174 15.60 4.07 -18.15
N VAL A 175 14.56 4.90 -18.33
CA VAL A 175 13.92 5.11 -19.64
C VAL A 175 14.81 5.98 -20.53
N THR A 176 15.10 5.45 -21.72
CA THR A 176 15.88 6.06 -22.79
C THR A 176 15.02 6.85 -23.78
N VAL A 177 15.66 7.66 -24.61
CA VAL A 177 14.96 8.45 -25.64
C VAL A 177 14.47 7.56 -26.79
N GLU A 178 15.20 6.50 -27.06
CA GLU A 178 14.91 5.49 -28.06
C GLU A 178 13.61 4.76 -27.71
N GLU A 179 13.45 4.34 -26.45
CA GLU A 179 12.19 3.74 -25.95
C GLU A 179 10.99 4.68 -26.10
N VAL A 180 11.19 5.99 -25.89
CA VAL A 180 10.13 7.00 -26.10
C VAL A 180 9.76 7.07 -27.58
N THR A 181 10.75 7.08 -28.46
CA THR A 181 10.58 7.15 -29.92
C THR A 181 9.79 5.96 -30.44
N GLU A 182 10.16 4.74 -30.03
CA GLU A 182 9.46 3.50 -30.43
C GLU A 182 7.98 3.49 -30.05
N VAL A 183 7.64 4.07 -28.88
CA VAL A 183 6.25 4.17 -28.43
C VAL A 183 5.46 5.21 -29.23
N VAL A 184 6.05 6.35 -29.60
CA VAL A 184 5.32 7.41 -30.32
C VAL A 184 5.22 7.18 -31.82
N GLU A 185 6.18 6.48 -32.43
CA GLU A 185 6.20 6.24 -33.88
C GLU A 185 5.07 5.33 -34.37
N ILE A 186 4.48 4.53 -33.48
CA ILE A 186 3.32 3.69 -33.80
C ILE A 186 1.99 4.46 -33.81
N GLN A 187 2.00 5.77 -33.48
CA GLN A 187 0.80 6.61 -33.50
C GLN A 187 0.32 6.82 -34.94
N SER A 188 -0.96 6.57 -35.19
CA SER A 188 -1.61 6.84 -36.47
C SER A 188 -1.78 8.33 -36.73
N GLN A 189 -2.00 8.72 -38.00
CA GLN A 189 -2.17 10.13 -38.37
C GLN A 189 -3.34 10.83 -37.67
N ASP A 190 -4.39 10.07 -37.32
CA ASP A 190 -5.56 10.55 -36.58
C ASP A 190 -5.32 10.70 -35.06
N GLY A 191 -4.13 10.30 -34.57
CA GLY A 191 -3.73 10.35 -33.17
C GLY A 191 -3.96 9.06 -32.39
N SER A 192 -4.61 8.05 -32.99
CA SER A 192 -4.91 6.77 -32.34
C SER A 192 -3.75 5.77 -32.38
N PHE A 193 -3.88 4.68 -31.62
CA PHE A 193 -2.93 3.57 -31.62
C PHE A 193 -3.63 2.26 -32.03
N GLU A 194 -3.23 1.70 -33.16
CA GLU A 194 -3.82 0.44 -33.67
C GLU A 194 -3.37 -0.77 -32.84
N LYS A 195 -2.17 -0.72 -32.28
CA LYS A 195 -1.60 -1.73 -31.37
C LYS A 195 -0.87 -1.07 -30.21
N ILE A 196 -0.66 -1.80 -29.12
CA ILE A 196 0.27 -1.44 -28.06
C ILE A 196 1.70 -1.79 -28.53
N SER A 197 2.67 -0.93 -28.25
CA SER A 197 4.09 -1.18 -28.58
C SER A 197 4.62 -2.39 -27.79
N ASP A 198 5.52 -3.17 -28.41
CA ASP A 198 6.18 -4.30 -27.75
C ASP A 198 6.97 -3.86 -26.52
N GLN A 199 7.44 -2.59 -26.51
CA GLN A 199 8.09 -2.00 -25.35
C GLN A 199 7.15 -1.85 -24.16
N ILE A 200 5.89 -1.49 -24.42
CA ILE A 200 4.87 -1.36 -23.37
C ILE A 200 4.49 -2.75 -22.87
N THR A 201 4.25 -3.71 -23.77
CA THR A 201 3.87 -5.06 -23.37
C THR A 201 4.95 -5.73 -22.53
N ASP A 202 6.23 -5.58 -22.92
CA ASP A 202 7.35 -6.04 -22.10
C ASP A 202 7.34 -5.33 -20.74
N LYS A 203 7.46 -4.00 -20.67
CA LYS A 203 7.61 -3.29 -19.38
C LYS A 203 6.45 -3.49 -18.41
N LEU A 204 5.23 -3.74 -18.93
CA LEU A 204 4.05 -4.04 -18.12
C LEU A 204 3.90 -5.54 -17.80
N GLY A 205 4.66 -6.42 -18.46
CA GLY A 205 4.55 -7.87 -18.30
C GLY A 205 3.18 -8.40 -18.74
N ILE A 206 2.63 -7.80 -19.80
CA ILE A 206 1.33 -8.16 -20.37
C ILE A 206 1.52 -8.77 -21.76
N THR A 207 0.51 -9.50 -22.22
CA THR A 207 0.49 -10.07 -23.58
C THR A 207 -0.56 -9.42 -24.46
N THR A 208 -1.63 -8.90 -23.85
CA THR A 208 -2.73 -8.24 -24.56
C THR A 208 -3.25 -7.05 -23.78
N THR A 209 -3.92 -6.15 -24.49
CA THR A 209 -4.70 -5.01 -23.97
C THR A 209 -5.75 -5.44 -22.94
N GLU A 210 -6.31 -6.64 -23.11
CA GLU A 210 -7.30 -7.23 -22.20
C GLU A 210 -6.75 -7.43 -20.78
N ASN A 211 -5.44 -7.65 -20.62
CA ASN A 211 -4.80 -7.74 -19.32
C ASN A 211 -4.92 -6.45 -18.48
N ILE A 212 -5.20 -5.30 -19.12
CA ILE A 212 -5.45 -4.02 -18.45
C ILE A 212 -6.93 -3.68 -18.47
N SER A 213 -7.61 -3.78 -19.61
CA SER A 213 -9.02 -3.36 -19.71
C SER A 213 -9.94 -4.14 -18.77
N SER A 214 -9.69 -5.44 -18.56
CA SER A 214 -10.43 -6.27 -17.59
C SER A 214 -10.27 -5.84 -16.13
N SER A 215 -9.21 -5.09 -15.80
CA SER A 215 -8.95 -4.58 -14.45
C SER A 215 -9.63 -3.22 -14.19
N ILE A 216 -10.20 -2.59 -15.22
CA ILE A 216 -10.84 -1.27 -15.12
C ILE A 216 -12.29 -1.43 -14.69
N ARG A 217 -12.62 -0.91 -13.50
CA ARG A 217 -13.95 -0.98 -12.90
C ARG A 217 -14.73 0.32 -13.12
N ILE A 218 -15.28 0.49 -14.31
CA ILE A 218 -16.17 1.61 -14.65
C ILE A 218 -17.54 1.07 -15.00
N THR A 219 -18.57 1.63 -14.36
CA THR A 219 -19.97 1.15 -14.45
C THR A 219 -20.66 1.58 -15.73
N ASP A 220 -20.12 2.58 -16.43
CA ASP A 220 -20.70 3.06 -17.68
C ASP A 220 -20.64 1.94 -18.74
N GLU A 221 -21.82 1.49 -19.17
CA GLU A 221 -21.98 0.38 -20.12
C GLU A 221 -21.26 0.65 -21.46
N ARG A 222 -21.05 1.91 -21.84
CA ARG A 222 -20.28 2.27 -23.05
C ARG A 222 -18.86 1.72 -23.00
N VAL A 223 -18.25 1.67 -21.81
CA VAL A 223 -16.87 1.20 -21.61
C VAL A 223 -16.70 -0.27 -22.00
N LYS A 224 -17.73 -1.09 -21.79
CA LYS A 224 -17.72 -2.52 -22.16
C LYS A 224 -17.75 -2.75 -23.67
N THR A 225 -18.17 -1.73 -24.43
CA THR A 225 -18.32 -1.80 -25.89
C THR A 225 -17.13 -1.23 -26.66
N PHE A 226 -16.14 -0.68 -25.97
CA PHE A 226 -14.95 -0.13 -26.62
C PHE A 226 -14.15 -1.22 -27.32
N ASP A 227 -13.77 -0.92 -28.56
CA ASP A 227 -12.90 -1.78 -29.33
C ASP A 227 -11.44 -1.74 -28.83
N THR A 228 -10.62 -2.63 -29.37
CA THR A 228 -9.21 -2.74 -29.02
C THR A 228 -8.44 -1.45 -29.31
N LYS A 229 -8.80 -0.70 -30.36
CA LYS A 229 -8.11 0.53 -30.77
C LYS A 229 -8.32 1.66 -29.76
N VAL A 230 -9.54 1.81 -29.24
CA VAL A 230 -9.85 2.73 -28.14
C VAL A 230 -9.03 2.38 -26.90
N TRP A 231 -9.01 1.09 -26.51
CA TRP A 231 -8.24 0.65 -25.36
C TRP A 231 -6.73 0.81 -25.52
N ASN A 232 -6.18 0.47 -26.68
CA ASN A 232 -4.76 0.67 -27.00
C ASN A 232 -4.36 2.13 -26.85
N THR A 233 -5.23 3.03 -27.28
CA THR A 233 -5.01 4.47 -27.17
C THR A 233 -5.03 4.93 -25.71
N PHE A 234 -6.02 4.54 -24.91
CA PHE A 234 -6.05 4.85 -23.47
C PHE A 234 -4.82 4.34 -22.73
N ILE A 235 -4.45 3.08 -22.95
CA ILE A 235 -3.32 2.43 -22.26
C ILE A 235 -2.00 3.06 -22.68
N THR A 236 -1.82 3.38 -23.95
CA THR A 236 -0.59 4.04 -24.43
C THR A 236 -0.43 5.43 -23.82
N ILE A 237 -1.49 6.23 -23.74
CA ILE A 237 -1.45 7.54 -23.05
C ILE A 237 -1.11 7.36 -21.56
N ALA A 238 -1.75 6.40 -20.88
CA ALA A 238 -1.50 6.11 -19.48
C ALA A 238 -0.03 5.71 -19.23
N TYR A 239 0.53 4.87 -20.10
CA TYR A 239 1.94 4.49 -20.07
C TYR A 239 2.86 5.69 -20.31
N CYS A 240 2.57 6.52 -21.32
CA CYS A 240 3.31 7.75 -21.58
C CYS A 240 3.32 8.68 -20.36
N ASN A 241 2.17 8.86 -19.72
CA ASN A 241 2.03 9.74 -18.55
C ASN A 241 2.77 9.20 -17.31
N LYS A 242 2.74 7.88 -17.06
CA LYS A 242 3.26 7.30 -15.82
C LYS A 242 4.67 6.75 -15.94
N VAL A 243 5.02 6.11 -17.04
CA VAL A 243 6.31 5.42 -17.19
C VAL A 243 7.30 6.27 -17.97
N LEU A 244 6.83 7.04 -18.96
CA LEU A 244 7.67 7.94 -19.75
C LEU A 244 7.65 9.39 -19.24
N GLY A 245 7.09 9.64 -18.05
CA GLY A 245 6.82 10.99 -17.53
C GLY A 245 8.05 11.90 -17.42
N LYS A 246 9.27 11.37 -17.23
CA LYS A 246 10.51 12.17 -17.26
C LYS A 246 10.80 12.77 -18.65
N HIS A 247 10.17 12.27 -19.70
CA HIS A 247 10.28 12.73 -21.09
C HIS A 247 9.01 13.43 -21.60
N GLN A 248 8.17 13.96 -20.69
CA GLN A 248 6.86 14.56 -21.00
C GLN A 248 6.87 15.62 -22.12
N SER A 249 7.95 16.41 -22.20
CA SER A 249 8.10 17.44 -23.25
C SER A 249 8.07 16.85 -24.66
N LYS A 250 8.53 15.60 -24.85
CA LYS A 250 8.52 14.89 -26.13
C LYS A 250 7.18 14.22 -26.44
N LEU A 251 6.31 14.07 -25.43
CA LEU A 251 5.04 13.36 -25.51
C LEU A 251 3.82 14.29 -25.59
N THR A 252 4.01 15.58 -25.30
CA THR A 252 2.90 16.53 -25.14
C THR A 252 2.04 16.64 -26.40
N ALA A 253 2.64 16.74 -27.59
CA ALA A 253 1.89 16.86 -28.84
C ALA A 253 1.16 15.56 -29.21
N GLN A 254 1.80 14.41 -28.99
CA GLN A 254 1.29 13.08 -29.28
C GLN A 254 0.13 12.72 -28.34
N ASN A 255 0.30 12.95 -27.04
CA ASN A 255 -0.74 12.74 -26.04
C ASN A 255 -1.94 13.67 -26.28
N ALA A 256 -1.71 14.93 -26.68
CA ALA A 256 -2.80 15.85 -27.01
C ALA A 256 -3.60 15.37 -28.22
N LYS A 257 -2.94 14.87 -29.28
CA LYS A 257 -3.63 14.27 -30.44
C LYS A 257 -4.44 13.04 -30.07
N ALA A 258 -3.84 12.14 -29.29
CA ALA A 258 -4.51 10.91 -28.85
C ALA A 258 -5.72 11.21 -27.95
N LEU A 259 -5.60 12.18 -27.05
CA LEU A 259 -6.71 12.64 -26.20
C LEU A 259 -7.81 13.31 -27.02
N ALA A 260 -7.46 14.15 -28.01
CA ALA A 260 -8.43 14.73 -28.93
C ALA A 260 -9.19 13.64 -29.68
N TRP A 261 -8.50 12.62 -30.18
CA TRP A 261 -9.13 11.47 -30.83
C TRP A 261 -10.07 10.71 -29.87
N LEU A 262 -9.64 10.39 -28.65
CA LEU A 262 -10.49 9.72 -27.64
C LEU A 262 -11.76 10.51 -27.33
N ASN A 263 -11.66 11.84 -27.22
CA ASN A 263 -12.83 12.70 -27.03
C ASN A 263 -13.83 12.61 -28.18
N THR A 264 -13.38 12.36 -29.42
CA THR A 264 -14.31 12.11 -30.56
C THR A 264 -15.00 10.76 -30.48
N GLN A 265 -14.34 9.74 -29.90
CA GLN A 265 -14.89 8.39 -29.77
C GLN A 265 -15.89 8.28 -28.63
N VAL A 266 -15.54 8.81 -27.45
CA VAL A 266 -16.33 8.66 -26.22
C VAL A 266 -17.41 9.74 -26.10
N LYS A 267 -17.13 10.95 -26.61
CA LYS A 267 -18.02 12.13 -26.59
C LYS A 267 -18.48 12.51 -25.17
N ASP A 268 -17.65 12.21 -24.18
CA ASP A 268 -17.86 12.49 -22.77
C ASP A 268 -16.50 12.68 -22.10
N GLU A 269 -16.11 13.94 -21.92
CA GLU A 269 -14.80 14.32 -21.37
C GLU A 269 -14.61 13.81 -19.94
N LYS A 270 -15.69 13.79 -19.13
CA LYS A 270 -15.64 13.29 -17.76
C LYS A 270 -15.34 11.80 -17.76
N LEU A 271 -16.02 11.04 -18.62
CA LEU A 271 -15.77 9.60 -18.77
C LEU A 271 -14.36 9.31 -19.31
N VAL A 272 -13.88 10.07 -20.30
CA VAL A 272 -12.49 9.94 -20.81
C VAL A 272 -11.48 10.12 -19.68
N LYS A 273 -11.66 11.14 -18.84
CA LYS A 273 -10.79 11.38 -17.69
C LYS A 273 -10.83 10.23 -16.68
N GLU A 274 -12.02 9.73 -16.34
CA GLU A 274 -12.19 8.61 -15.41
C GLU A 274 -11.52 7.31 -15.92
N ILE A 275 -11.67 7.00 -17.20
CA ILE A 275 -11.02 5.85 -17.85
C ILE A 275 -9.50 6.01 -17.84
N LEU A 276 -9.00 7.19 -18.19
CA LEU A 276 -7.57 7.46 -18.23
C LEU A 276 -6.95 7.36 -16.83
N GLU A 277 -7.57 7.97 -15.81
CA GLU A 277 -7.14 7.84 -14.41
C GLU A 277 -7.11 6.37 -13.95
N SER A 278 -8.08 5.55 -14.40
CA SER A 278 -8.11 4.12 -14.11
C SER A 278 -7.01 3.35 -14.83
N CYS A 279 -6.77 3.63 -16.12
CA CYS A 279 -5.65 3.05 -16.87
C CYS A 279 -4.31 3.38 -16.24
N GLU A 280 -4.12 4.64 -15.83
CA GLU A 280 -2.91 5.12 -15.17
C GLU A 280 -2.61 4.36 -13.87
N LYS A 281 -3.63 4.12 -13.04
CA LYS A 281 -3.49 3.29 -11.83
C LYS A 281 -3.07 1.87 -12.15
N VAL A 282 -3.74 1.23 -13.11
CA VAL A 282 -3.42 -0.16 -13.49
C VAL A 282 -2.02 -0.25 -14.11
N VAL A 283 -1.61 0.73 -14.93
CA VAL A 283 -0.24 0.80 -15.48
C VAL A 283 0.79 0.85 -14.35
N VAL A 284 0.60 1.73 -13.37
CA VAL A 284 1.49 1.84 -12.20
C VAL A 284 1.58 0.51 -11.44
N GLU A 285 0.44 -0.13 -11.18
CA GLU A 285 0.38 -1.44 -10.55
C GLU A 285 1.12 -2.52 -11.35
N LYS A 286 0.90 -2.61 -12.68
CA LYS A 286 1.55 -3.61 -13.54
C LYS A 286 3.06 -3.44 -13.63
N VAL A 287 3.55 -2.21 -13.80
CA VAL A 287 5.00 -1.92 -13.77
C VAL A 287 5.60 -2.35 -12.44
N SER A 288 4.93 -1.95 -11.35
CA SER A 288 5.36 -2.25 -9.99
C SER A 288 5.41 -3.76 -9.75
N ASP A 289 4.36 -4.48 -10.10
CA ASP A 289 4.27 -5.94 -9.95
C ASP A 289 5.32 -6.68 -10.77
N LYS A 290 5.59 -6.25 -12.01
CA LYS A 290 6.66 -6.84 -12.83
C LYS A 290 8.01 -6.70 -12.11
N LYS A 291 8.34 -5.48 -11.65
CA LYS A 291 9.60 -5.21 -10.95
C LYS A 291 9.72 -5.93 -9.61
N LYS A 292 8.65 -5.98 -8.82
CA LYS A 292 8.59 -6.76 -7.57
C LYS A 292 8.78 -8.26 -7.82
N LYS A 293 8.26 -8.82 -8.92
CA LYS A 293 8.48 -10.24 -9.28
C LYS A 293 9.94 -10.54 -9.63
N GLU A 294 10.57 -9.66 -10.40
CA GLU A 294 12.00 -9.75 -10.70
C GLU A 294 12.83 -9.75 -9.40
N GLN A 295 12.47 -8.91 -8.43
CA GLN A 295 13.13 -8.85 -7.12
C GLN A 295 12.80 -10.04 -6.19
N THR A 296 11.55 -10.51 -6.14
CA THR A 296 11.11 -11.59 -5.23
C THR A 296 11.65 -12.97 -5.60
N SER A 297 12.00 -13.22 -6.88
CA SER A 297 12.74 -14.42 -7.30
C SER A 297 14.10 -14.59 -6.59
N SER A 298 14.60 -13.50 -6.00
CA SER A 298 15.85 -13.42 -5.25
C SER A 298 15.66 -13.60 -3.72
N TRP A 299 14.43 -13.45 -3.21
CA TRP A 299 14.11 -13.32 -1.77
C TRP A 299 13.65 -14.61 -1.08
N SER A 300 13.35 -15.67 -1.83
CA SER A 300 12.92 -16.98 -1.27
C SER A 300 13.99 -17.66 -0.40
N ASN A 301 15.24 -17.21 -0.45
CA ASN A 301 16.35 -17.75 0.34
C ASN A 301 16.58 -17.08 1.70
N TRP A 302 15.99 -15.91 1.97
CA TRP A 302 16.29 -15.14 3.19
C TRP A 302 15.00 -14.88 4.00
N GLY A 303 14.65 -15.83 4.88
CA GLY A 303 13.98 -15.55 6.16
C GLY A 303 12.55 -14.99 6.17
N ILE A 304 11.90 -14.66 5.06
CA ILE A 304 10.50 -14.16 5.07
C ILE A 304 9.52 -15.23 5.60
N GLY A 305 9.91 -16.52 5.59
CA GLY A 305 9.15 -17.60 6.22
C GLY A 305 8.83 -17.39 7.71
N TYR A 306 9.65 -16.62 8.44
CA TYR A 306 9.46 -16.34 9.86
C TYR A 306 8.59 -15.09 10.15
N LEU A 307 8.35 -14.22 9.15
CA LEU A 307 7.60 -12.97 9.33
C LEU A 307 6.08 -13.18 9.47
N SER A 308 5.57 -14.34 9.05
CA SER A 308 4.17 -14.74 9.27
C SER A 308 3.75 -14.83 10.75
N GLN A 309 4.70 -14.88 11.69
CA GLN A 309 4.42 -14.86 13.13
C GLN A 309 4.37 -13.46 13.75
N ALA A 310 4.96 -12.43 13.11
CA ALA A 310 4.92 -11.04 13.61
C ALA A 310 3.52 -10.41 13.48
N ALA A 311 2.71 -10.87 12.52
CA ALA A 311 1.30 -10.51 12.39
C ALA A 311 0.47 -10.82 13.66
N LYS A 312 0.94 -11.72 14.54
CA LYS A 312 0.32 -12.03 15.84
C LYS A 312 0.64 -11.03 16.97
N TYR A 313 1.61 -10.13 16.78
CA TYR A 313 2.06 -9.21 17.84
C TYR A 313 1.69 -7.75 17.58
N THR A 314 1.51 -7.34 16.31
CA THR A 314 0.92 -6.04 15.96
C THR A 314 -0.57 -5.91 16.29
N THR A 315 -1.17 -7.00 16.79
CA THR A 315 -2.57 -7.10 17.20
C THR A 315 -2.79 -6.68 18.66
N GLY A 316 -2.11 -5.63 19.12
CA GLY A 316 -2.39 -4.98 20.42
C GLY A 316 -3.84 -4.52 20.59
N GLY A 317 -4.66 -4.57 19.52
CA GLY A 317 -6.12 -4.38 19.56
C GLY A 317 -6.97 -5.66 19.60
N ILE A 318 -6.39 -6.86 19.79
CA ILE A 318 -7.17 -8.11 19.92
C ILE A 318 -7.71 -8.33 21.34
N SER A 319 -7.13 -7.68 22.37
CA SER A 319 -7.57 -7.90 23.77
C SER A 319 -9.02 -7.47 24.02
N ASP A 320 -9.53 -6.48 23.27
CA ASP A 320 -10.83 -5.88 23.58
C ASP A 320 -11.97 -6.46 22.71
N ALA A 321 -11.64 -7.15 21.61
CA ALA A 321 -12.60 -7.86 20.75
C ALA A 321 -12.95 -9.28 21.27
N ALA A 322 -12.36 -9.69 22.39
CA ALA A 322 -12.35 -11.07 22.87
C ALA A 322 -13.64 -11.49 23.60
N LYS A 323 -14.77 -11.60 22.89
CA LYS A 323 -16.01 -12.15 23.47
C LYS A 323 -16.72 -13.31 22.75
N TYR A 324 -16.25 -13.87 21.62
CA TYR A 324 -17.00 -14.97 20.95
C TYR A 324 -16.13 -16.05 20.27
N THR A 325 -16.79 -17.19 20.00
CA THR A 325 -16.31 -18.56 19.67
C THR A 325 -15.26 -18.73 18.56
N THR A 326 -14.56 -19.88 18.59
CA THR A 326 -13.35 -20.26 17.82
C THR A 326 -13.38 -20.05 16.29
N ASP A 327 -14.52 -20.25 15.63
CA ASP A 327 -14.60 -20.12 14.16
C ASP A 327 -14.62 -18.66 13.71
N ASN A 328 -15.21 -17.77 14.51
CA ASN A 328 -15.25 -16.33 14.26
C ASN A 328 -13.87 -15.70 14.45
N LEU A 329 -13.14 -16.18 15.46
CA LEU A 329 -11.73 -15.83 15.68
C LEU A 329 -10.90 -16.11 14.41
N SER A 330 -11.10 -17.28 13.79
CA SER A 330 -10.32 -17.69 12.61
C SER A 330 -10.52 -16.78 11.40
N ARG A 331 -11.76 -16.31 11.14
CA ARG A 331 -12.05 -15.42 10.00
C ARG A 331 -11.54 -14.00 10.21
N ALA A 332 -11.73 -13.43 11.40
CA ALA A 332 -11.21 -12.10 11.73
C ALA A 332 -9.67 -12.08 11.78
N VAL A 333 -9.05 -13.14 12.32
CA VAL A 333 -7.59 -13.33 12.31
C VAL A 333 -7.07 -13.45 10.88
N GLN A 334 -7.76 -14.20 10.01
CA GLN A 334 -7.35 -14.31 8.61
C GLN A 334 -7.39 -12.95 7.89
N TYR A 335 -8.51 -12.22 7.99
CA TYR A 335 -8.64 -10.88 7.41
C TYR A 335 -7.52 -9.94 7.86
N THR A 336 -7.32 -9.83 9.18
CA THR A 336 -6.28 -8.96 9.75
C THR A 336 -4.87 -9.38 9.34
N THR A 337 -4.62 -10.69 9.21
CA THR A 337 -3.34 -11.22 8.75
C THR A 337 -3.06 -10.86 7.29
N ASP A 338 -4.06 -10.96 6.41
CA ASP A 338 -3.89 -10.65 4.98
C ASP A 338 -3.66 -9.15 4.75
N VAL A 339 -4.37 -8.29 5.48
CA VAL A 339 -4.11 -6.85 5.48
C VAL A 339 -2.70 -6.56 6.01
N ALA A 340 -2.30 -7.16 7.13
CA ALA A 340 -0.99 -6.96 7.72
C ALA A 340 0.16 -7.34 6.76
N LYS A 341 0.09 -8.52 6.14
CA LYS A 341 1.09 -8.97 5.15
C LYS A 341 1.22 -8.03 3.97
N SER A 342 0.09 -7.56 3.44
CA SER A 342 0.11 -6.62 2.31
C SER A 342 0.74 -5.28 2.68
N VAL A 343 0.44 -4.76 3.88
CA VAL A 343 1.02 -3.51 4.38
C VAL A 343 2.52 -3.69 4.63
N GLU A 344 2.92 -4.81 5.23
CA GLU A 344 4.32 -5.14 5.49
C GLU A 344 5.14 -5.17 4.21
N HIS A 345 4.67 -5.91 3.19
CA HIS A 345 5.34 -5.98 1.90
C HIS A 345 5.51 -4.61 1.25
N ALA A 346 4.45 -3.80 1.21
CA ALA A 346 4.51 -2.45 0.63
C ALA A 346 5.43 -1.51 1.43
N ALA A 347 5.45 -1.61 2.76
CA ALA A 347 6.34 -0.82 3.61
C ALA A 347 7.81 -1.18 3.39
N ILE A 348 8.14 -2.47 3.23
CA ILE A 348 9.50 -2.90 2.89
C ILE A 348 9.92 -2.40 1.51
N VAL A 349 9.04 -2.49 0.51
CA VAL A 349 9.32 -1.94 -0.82
C VAL A 349 9.57 -0.43 -0.75
N ASN A 350 8.76 0.32 0.03
CA ASN A 350 9.00 1.74 0.28
C ASN A 350 10.36 2.03 0.93
N LEU A 351 10.80 1.17 1.86
CA LEU A 351 12.12 1.29 2.48
C LEU A 351 13.24 1.08 1.45
N GLN A 352 13.09 0.06 0.61
CA GLN A 352 14.07 -0.28 -0.44
C GLN A 352 14.13 0.77 -1.56
N THR A 353 13.01 1.39 -1.91
CA THR A 353 13.00 2.45 -2.92
C THR A 353 13.70 3.71 -2.41
N LYS A 354 13.56 4.02 -1.12
CA LYS A 354 14.26 5.14 -0.45
C LYS A 354 15.75 4.88 -0.20
N SER A 355 16.17 3.62 -0.14
CA SER A 355 17.58 3.26 0.04
C SER A 355 18.34 3.49 -1.26
N SER A 356 19.49 4.17 -1.15
CA SER A 356 20.40 4.44 -2.27
C SER A 356 21.78 3.82 -2.03
N PRO A 357 22.59 3.60 -3.08
CA PRO A 357 23.98 3.17 -2.92
C PRO A 357 24.79 4.10 -2.00
N GLU A 358 24.52 5.41 -2.02
CA GLU A 358 25.17 6.39 -1.15
C GLU A 358 24.79 6.20 0.32
N THR A 359 23.52 5.86 0.59
CA THR A 359 23.07 5.54 1.95
C THR A 359 23.80 4.31 2.47
N ALA A 360 23.94 3.27 1.66
CA ALA A 360 24.68 2.07 2.03
C ALA A 360 26.16 2.35 2.29
N LYS A 361 26.82 3.08 1.37
CA LYS A 361 28.22 3.52 1.54
C LYS A 361 28.41 4.30 2.85
N LYS A 362 27.46 5.17 3.21
CA LYS A 362 27.53 5.96 4.45
C LYS A 362 27.46 5.09 5.70
N ILE A 363 26.57 4.10 5.73
CA ILE A 363 26.47 3.16 6.86
C ILE A 363 27.76 2.35 6.97
N VAL A 364 28.28 1.87 5.84
CA VAL A 364 29.52 1.10 5.81
C VAL A 364 30.74 1.94 6.20
N SER A 365 30.79 3.22 5.80
CA SER A 365 31.87 4.14 6.21
C SER A 365 31.89 4.45 7.70
N ASP A 366 30.75 4.24 8.39
CA ASP A 366 30.67 4.38 9.85
C ASP A 366 31.16 3.12 10.60
N GLN A 367 31.54 2.05 9.87
CA GLN A 367 32.10 0.84 10.48
C GLN A 367 33.51 1.10 11.04
N LYS A 368 33.70 0.77 12.32
CA LYS A 368 34.98 0.90 13.00
C LYS A 368 35.96 -0.24 12.63
N PRO A 369 37.26 -0.09 12.95
CA PRO A 369 38.25 -1.15 12.75
C PRO A 369 37.88 -2.49 13.41
N ASP A 370 37.20 -2.46 14.55
CA ASP A 370 36.73 -3.65 15.29
C ASP A 370 35.51 -4.35 14.64
N GLY A 371 34.90 -3.74 13.62
CA GLY A 371 33.71 -4.24 12.93
C GLY A 371 32.38 -3.67 13.45
N SER A 372 32.38 -2.95 14.59
CA SER A 372 31.19 -2.30 15.13
C SER A 372 30.67 -1.20 14.21
N ILE A 373 29.35 -1.05 14.13
CA ILE A 373 28.68 -0.04 13.31
C ILE A 373 27.75 0.77 14.20
N LYS A 374 27.93 2.10 14.23
CA LYS A 374 26.98 2.98 14.94
C LYS A 374 25.67 3.08 14.17
N LEU A 375 24.57 3.29 14.88
CA LEU A 375 23.29 3.55 14.23
C LEU A 375 23.34 4.92 13.52
N ASN A 376 23.34 4.90 12.19
CA ASN A 376 23.41 6.12 11.40
C ASN A 376 22.10 6.90 11.48
N LYS A 377 22.17 8.24 11.53
CA LYS A 377 20.99 9.13 11.56
C LYS A 377 19.98 8.83 10.46
N THR A 378 20.44 8.51 9.25
CA THR A 378 19.56 8.16 8.13
C THR A 378 18.81 6.85 8.39
N VAL A 379 19.48 5.84 8.93
CA VAL A 379 18.83 4.58 9.35
C VAL A 379 17.81 4.87 10.44
N SER A 380 18.22 5.59 11.48
CA SER A 380 17.36 6.00 12.59
C SER A 380 16.08 6.70 12.14
N GLU A 381 16.18 7.64 11.21
CA GLU A 381 15.04 8.36 10.65
C GLU A 381 14.13 7.44 9.85
N GLN A 382 14.67 6.48 9.10
CA GLN A 382 13.86 5.56 8.28
C GLN A 382 13.10 4.53 9.10
N ILE A 383 13.67 4.03 10.18
CA ILE A 383 13.04 3.02 11.05
C ILE A 383 12.50 3.58 12.37
N ASP A 384 12.50 4.90 12.58
CA ASP A 384 12.00 5.56 13.81
C ASP A 384 12.61 4.98 15.12
N ILE A 385 13.90 4.65 15.08
CA ILE A 385 14.70 4.18 16.22
C ILE A 385 15.90 5.09 16.39
N THR A 386 16.11 5.59 17.59
CA THR A 386 17.30 6.34 17.98
C THR A 386 18.15 5.52 18.94
N THR A 387 19.44 5.81 18.95
CA THR A 387 20.40 5.39 19.97
C THR A 387 19.81 5.45 21.40
N ASP A 388 18.95 6.42 21.72
CA ASP A 388 18.37 6.55 23.07
C ASP A 388 17.13 5.68 23.32
N ASN A 389 16.40 5.29 22.27
CA ASN A 389 15.16 4.51 22.39
C ASN A 389 15.29 3.04 21.97
N ILE A 390 16.48 2.59 21.54
CA ILE A 390 16.76 1.20 21.12
C ILE A 390 16.28 0.21 22.19
N GLN A 391 16.71 0.37 23.45
CA GLN A 391 16.36 -0.59 24.50
C GLN A 391 14.86 -0.64 24.78
N SER A 392 14.19 0.51 24.83
CA SER A 392 12.72 0.55 24.98
C SER A 392 12.02 -0.14 23.82
N SER A 393 12.52 0.04 22.58
CA SER A 393 11.97 -0.63 21.39
C SER A 393 12.20 -2.14 21.40
N ILE A 394 13.26 -2.64 22.04
CA ILE A 394 13.50 -4.08 22.21
C ILE A 394 12.59 -4.64 23.29
N GLN A 395 12.41 -3.92 24.41
CA GLN A 395 11.60 -4.37 25.54
C GLN A 395 10.11 -4.52 25.22
N THR A 396 9.60 -3.86 24.17
CA THR A 396 8.24 -4.12 23.67
C THR A 396 8.07 -5.50 23.05
N HIS A 397 9.18 -6.17 22.71
CA HIS A 397 9.18 -7.54 22.22
C HIS A 397 9.36 -8.48 23.41
N ASN A 398 8.61 -9.59 23.46
CA ASN A 398 8.75 -10.62 24.49
C ASN A 398 10.07 -11.41 24.30
N VAL A 399 11.20 -10.71 24.45
CA VAL A 399 12.55 -11.22 24.25
C VAL A 399 13.06 -11.94 25.50
N SER A 400 14.00 -12.85 25.29
CA SER A 400 14.68 -13.56 26.38
C SER A 400 15.40 -12.58 27.33
N GLU A 401 15.56 -12.95 28.60
CA GLU A 401 16.35 -12.15 29.56
C GLU A 401 17.79 -11.92 29.08
N LYS A 402 18.34 -12.88 28.32
CA LYS A 402 19.64 -12.73 27.67
C LYS A 402 19.65 -11.56 26.68
N LEU A 403 18.65 -11.45 25.79
CA LEU A 403 18.54 -10.34 24.85
C LEU A 403 18.37 -8.98 25.55
N LYS A 404 17.67 -8.92 26.68
CA LYS A 404 17.51 -7.67 27.46
C LYS A 404 18.85 -7.16 28.01
N SER A 405 19.78 -8.06 28.29
CA SER A 405 21.12 -7.74 28.79
C SER A 405 22.14 -7.38 27.71
N VAL A 406 21.78 -7.53 26.42
CA VAL A 406 22.69 -7.25 25.31
C VAL A 406 23.06 -5.75 25.29
N PRO A 407 24.36 -5.41 25.19
CA PRO A 407 24.82 -4.03 25.17
C PRO A 407 24.25 -3.23 23.99
N LYS A 408 24.11 -1.93 24.19
CA LYS A 408 23.58 -1.01 23.19
C LYS A 408 24.37 -1.03 21.88
N ASP A 409 25.70 -1.02 21.93
CA ASP A 409 26.56 -1.00 20.73
C ASP A 409 26.40 -2.27 19.87
N ILE A 410 26.04 -3.40 20.49
CA ILE A 410 25.70 -4.65 19.79
C ILE A 410 24.38 -4.48 19.02
N TRP A 411 23.38 -3.87 19.65
CA TRP A 411 22.11 -3.56 19.00
C TRP A 411 22.25 -2.53 17.88
N GLU A 412 23.05 -1.49 18.07
CA GLU A 412 23.36 -0.52 17.01
C GLU A 412 23.99 -1.21 15.80
N THR A 413 24.95 -2.11 16.04
CA THR A 413 25.62 -2.86 14.98
C THR A 413 24.66 -3.79 14.26
N ALA A 414 23.87 -4.57 15.02
CA ALA A 414 22.90 -5.50 14.45
C ALA A 414 21.81 -4.79 13.64
N LEU A 415 21.23 -3.70 14.15
CA LEU A 415 20.22 -2.92 13.45
C LEU A 415 20.77 -2.29 12.17
N SER A 416 21.96 -1.70 12.20
CA SER A 416 22.60 -1.15 10.99
C SER A 416 22.88 -2.22 9.94
N LEU A 417 23.39 -3.38 10.37
CA LEU A 417 23.69 -4.51 9.49
C LEU A 417 22.43 -5.08 8.84
N ARG A 418 21.38 -5.30 9.64
CA ARG A 418 20.11 -5.85 9.15
C ARG A 418 19.35 -4.85 8.30
N TYR A 419 19.44 -3.56 8.60
CA TYR A 419 18.88 -2.52 7.75
C TYR A 419 19.52 -2.52 6.37
N LEU A 420 20.86 -2.63 6.29
CA LEU A 420 21.55 -2.76 5.00
C LEU A 420 21.06 -3.98 4.22
N THR A 421 20.88 -5.10 4.92
CA THR A 421 20.39 -6.35 4.31
C THR A 421 18.96 -6.21 3.77
N ILE A 422 18.06 -5.57 4.51
CA ILE A 422 16.65 -5.44 4.14
C ILE A 422 16.44 -4.37 3.05
N SER A 423 17.18 -3.26 3.14
CA SER A 423 16.92 -2.06 2.33
C SER A 423 17.64 -2.06 0.98
N GLN A 424 18.64 -2.91 0.76
CA GLN A 424 19.40 -2.94 -0.48
C GLN A 424 18.87 -4.00 -1.46
N PRO A 425 18.79 -3.70 -2.77
CA PRO A 425 18.54 -4.72 -3.78
C PRO A 425 19.73 -5.69 -3.88
N GLN A 426 19.45 -6.95 -4.22
CA GLN A 426 20.38 -8.06 -4.01
C GLN A 426 21.63 -8.02 -4.91
N ASP A 427 21.54 -7.34 -6.04
CA ASP A 427 22.64 -7.04 -6.96
C ASP A 427 23.72 -6.14 -6.33
N GLN A 428 23.39 -5.42 -5.24
CA GLN A 428 24.31 -4.58 -4.47
C GLN A 428 24.75 -5.22 -3.14
N THR A 429 24.18 -6.37 -2.74
CA THR A 429 24.53 -7.02 -1.46
C THR A 429 25.94 -7.60 -1.45
N GLU A 430 26.45 -8.07 -2.59
CA GLU A 430 27.86 -8.52 -2.70
C GLU A 430 28.85 -7.37 -2.48
N GLN A 431 28.45 -6.12 -2.74
CA GLN A 431 29.33 -4.96 -2.58
C GLN A 431 29.73 -4.71 -1.12
N TYR A 432 28.92 -5.14 -0.16
CA TYR A 432 29.14 -4.88 1.28
C TYR A 432 29.30 -6.16 2.11
N LYS A 433 29.56 -7.28 1.42
CA LYS A 433 29.69 -8.60 2.05
C LYS A 433 30.85 -8.65 3.02
N THR A 434 31.98 -8.06 2.67
CA THR A 434 33.17 -8.01 3.53
C THR A 434 32.88 -7.30 4.85
N GLU A 435 32.19 -6.17 4.80
CA GLU A 435 31.85 -5.36 5.96
C GLU A 435 30.74 -6.00 6.79
N SER A 436 29.80 -6.69 6.14
CA SER A 436 28.80 -7.54 6.79
C SER A 436 29.45 -8.68 7.59
N GLU A 437 30.37 -9.42 6.96
CA GLU A 437 31.12 -10.50 7.62
C GLU A 437 31.98 -9.96 8.77
N LYS A 438 32.57 -8.78 8.61
CA LYS A 438 33.37 -8.14 9.65
C LYS A 438 32.53 -7.67 10.86
N ALA A 439 31.29 -7.25 10.63
CA ALA A 439 30.37 -6.92 11.72
C ALA A 439 29.85 -8.17 12.43
N LYS A 440 29.60 -9.25 11.67
CA LYS A 440 29.05 -10.51 12.20
C LYS A 440 30.08 -11.31 12.99
N LYS A 441 31.25 -11.57 12.41
CA LYS A 441 32.43 -12.03 13.14
C LYS A 441 32.66 -11.07 14.29
#